data_AF-A0A7C1RL74-F1
#
_entry.id   AF-A0A7C1RL74-F1
#
_cell.length_a   1.000
_cell.length_b   1.000
_cell.length_c   1.000
_cell.angle_alpha   90.00
_cell.angle_beta   90.00
_cell.angle_gamma   90.00
#
_symmetry.space_group_name_H-M   'P 1'
#
loop_
_entity.id
_entity.type
_entity.pdbx_description
1 polymer ?
#
loop_
_entity_poly.entity_id
_entity_poly.type
_entity_poly.pdbx_seq_one_letter_code
_entity_poly.pdbx_strand_id
1 'polypeptide(L)'
;TAVQKAIIGIAVPNLSGGLSAMMPNHHITKPVLIGEIQADGQFEVVWETPGLVAGDAWSDYLPGSKDIIADWREPLSCGNYNVKTGKCSGQNF
;
A
#
# COMPACT_ATOMS: atom_id res chain seq x y z
N THR A 1 6.40 10.94 13.79
CA THR A 1 6.02 11.12 15.22
C THR A 1 6.10 9.80 15.97
N ALA A 2 5.96 9.77 17.31
CA ALA A 2 5.93 8.52 18.07
C ALA A 2 4.84 7.55 17.58
N VAL A 3 3.63 8.08 17.33
CA VAL A 3 2.49 7.31 16.81
C VAL A 3 2.77 6.75 15.41
N GLN A 4 3.34 7.57 14.51
CA GLN A 4 3.70 7.12 13.16
C GLN A 4 4.74 5.98 13.18
N LYS A 5 5.70 6.01 14.09
CA LYS A 5 6.68 4.92 14.23
C LYS A 5 6.03 3.67 14.82
N ALA A 6 5.11 3.84 15.77
CA ALA A 6 4.45 2.74 16.46
C ALA A 6 3.38 2.01 15.60
N ILE A 7 2.80 2.68 14.60
CA ILE A 7 1.73 2.07 13.80
C ILE A 7 2.26 1.06 12.76
N ILE A 8 3.50 1.20 12.29
CA ILE A 8 4.10 0.28 11.32
C ILE A 8 4.20 -1.13 11.94
N GLY A 9 3.62 -2.11 11.26
CA GLY A 9 3.55 -3.51 11.69
C GLY A 9 2.31 -3.85 12.52
N ILE A 10 1.51 -2.87 12.98
CA ILE A 10 0.22 -3.16 13.61
C ILE A 10 -0.68 -3.87 12.62
N ALA A 11 -1.28 -4.98 13.05
CA ALA A 11 -2.24 -5.77 12.29
C ALA A 11 -3.57 -5.87 13.03
N VAL A 12 -4.67 -5.59 12.33
CA VAL A 12 -6.03 -5.63 12.89
C VAL A 12 -7.00 -6.38 11.96
N PRO A 13 -8.05 -7.03 12.48
CA PRO A 13 -9.10 -7.60 11.63
C PRO A 13 -9.77 -6.52 10.77
N ASN A 14 -10.12 -6.87 9.52
CA ASN A 14 -10.80 -5.98 8.59
C ASN A 14 -12.09 -6.59 8.03
N LEU A 15 -12.86 -5.78 7.29
CA LEU A 15 -14.14 -6.18 6.68
C LEU A 15 -13.99 -7.07 5.43
N SER A 16 -12.75 -7.39 5.02
CA SER A 16 -12.46 -8.33 3.94
C SER A 16 -12.12 -9.74 4.47
N GLY A 17 -12.34 -9.99 5.76
CA GLY A 17 -12.22 -11.33 6.35
C GLY A 17 -10.82 -11.73 6.83
N GLY A 18 -9.85 -10.81 6.84
CA GLY A 18 -8.46 -11.09 7.24
C GLY A 18 -7.86 -10.02 8.16
N LEU A 19 -6.56 -10.15 8.43
CA LEU A 19 -5.78 -9.12 9.11
C LEU A 19 -5.25 -8.09 8.09
N SER A 20 -5.35 -6.81 8.42
CA SER A 20 -4.73 -5.72 7.68
C SER A 20 -3.56 -5.18 8.45
N ALA A 21 -2.35 -5.38 7.93
CA ALA A 21 -1.11 -4.90 8.53
C ALA A 21 -0.69 -3.57 7.90
N MET A 22 -0.29 -2.60 8.73
CA MET A 22 0.32 -1.35 8.26
C MET A 22 1.76 -1.59 7.86
N MET A 23 2.08 -1.37 6.58
CA MET A 23 3.42 -1.59 6.03
C MET A 23 4.30 -0.33 6.17
N PRO A 24 5.64 -0.46 6.08
CA PRO A 24 6.57 0.67 6.20
C PRO A 24 6.36 1.80 5.19
N ASN A 25 5.76 1.51 4.04
CA ASN A 25 5.37 2.50 3.04
C ASN A 25 4.03 3.21 3.35
N HIS A 26 3.50 3.03 4.57
CA HIS A 26 2.20 3.53 5.04
C HIS A 26 0.98 3.04 4.25
N HIS A 27 1.10 1.95 3.49
CA HIS A 27 -0.03 1.25 2.90
C HIS A 27 -0.36 0.02 3.74
N ILE A 28 -1.62 -0.42 3.69
CA ILE A 28 -2.06 -1.62 4.40
C ILE A 28 -2.07 -2.85 3.48
N THR A 29 -1.91 -4.03 4.06
CA THR A 29 -2.16 -5.29 3.34
C THR A 29 -3.67 -5.51 3.15
N LYS A 30 -4.07 -5.93 1.95
CA LYS A 30 -5.46 -6.28 1.62
C LYS A 30 -5.53 -7.36 0.55
N PRO A 31 -6.60 -8.18 0.48
CA PRO A 31 -6.84 -8.99 -0.70
C PRO A 31 -7.19 -8.11 -1.90
N VAL A 32 -6.98 -8.62 -3.11
CA VAL A 32 -7.54 -8.03 -4.34
C VAL A 32 -8.69 -8.92 -4.80
N LEU A 33 -9.84 -8.29 -5.03
CA LEU A 33 -11.06 -8.95 -5.48
C LEU A 33 -11.43 -8.42 -6.87
N ILE A 34 -11.83 -9.32 -7.77
CA ILE A 34 -12.46 -8.96 -9.04
C ILE A 34 -13.93 -9.29 -8.91
N GLY A 35 -14.77 -8.28 -9.12
CA GLY A 35 -16.23 -8.38 -9.02
C GLY A 35 -16.92 -8.21 -10.37
N GLU A 36 -17.97 -8.99 -10.59
CA GLU A 36 -18.88 -8.87 -11.74
C GLU A 36 -20.21 -8.25 -11.30
N ILE A 37 -20.67 -7.24 -12.05
CA ILE A 37 -21.96 -6.58 -11.81
C ILE A 37 -23.09 -7.48 -12.31
N GLN A 38 -24.02 -7.79 -11.42
CA GLN A 38 -25.18 -8.63 -11.68
C GLN A 38 -26.37 -7.81 -12.21
N ALA A 39 -27.40 -8.50 -12.72
CA ALA A 39 -28.59 -7.85 -13.29
C ALA A 39 -29.40 -7.02 -12.27
N ASP A 40 -29.25 -7.29 -10.98
CA ASP A 40 -29.86 -6.55 -9.88
C ASP A 40 -28.98 -5.40 -9.35
N GLY A 41 -27.80 -5.18 -9.97
CA GLY A 41 -26.85 -4.14 -9.57
C GLY A 41 -25.96 -4.50 -8.39
N GLN A 42 -25.96 -5.75 -7.92
CA GLN A 42 -25.01 -6.24 -6.92
C GLN A 42 -23.72 -6.76 -7.56
N PHE A 43 -22.69 -6.97 -6.73
CA PHE A 43 -21.41 -7.53 -7.15
C PHE A 43 -21.31 -8.99 -6.70
N GLU A 44 -20.94 -9.87 -7.62
CA GLU A 44 -20.43 -11.20 -7.30
C GLU A 44 -18.91 -11.17 -7.36
N VAL A 45 -18.22 -11.72 -6.35
CA VAL A 45 -16.76 -11.88 -6.38
C VAL A 45 -16.43 -13.12 -7.22
N VAL A 46 -15.87 -12.91 -8.41
CA VAL A 46 -15.55 -14.00 -9.36
C VAL A 46 -14.10 -14.46 -9.25
N TRP A 47 -13.25 -13.70 -8.57
CA TRP A 47 -11.86 -14.07 -8.31
C TRP A 47 -11.28 -13.30 -7.12
N GLU A 48 -10.38 -13.95 -6.37
CA GLU A 48 -9.59 -13.32 -5.31
C GLU A 48 -8.12 -13.76 -5.35
N THR A 49 -7.24 -12.91 -4.82
CA THR A 49 -5.84 -13.29 -4.58
C THR A 49 -5.75 -14.41 -3.54
N PRO A 50 -4.80 -15.37 -3.65
CA PRO A 50 -4.64 -16.46 -2.66
C PRO A 50 -4.31 -16.02 -1.21
N GLY A 51 -4.01 -14.73 -1.03
CA GLY A 51 -3.67 -14.13 0.25
C GLY A 51 -3.70 -12.61 0.17
N LEU A 52 -3.08 -11.97 1.15
CA LEU A 52 -3.00 -10.52 1.24
C LEU A 52 -1.87 -9.98 0.36
N VAL A 53 -2.14 -8.90 -0.35
CA VAL A 53 -1.16 -8.17 -1.14
C VAL A 53 -0.68 -6.96 -0.33
N ALA A 54 0.63 -6.78 -0.25
CA ALA A 54 1.21 -5.55 0.26
C ALA A 54 0.98 -4.43 -0.77
N GLY A 55 0.35 -3.34 -0.36
CA GLY A 55 0.13 -2.21 -1.26
C GLY A 55 1.46 -1.61 -1.72
N ASP A 56 1.54 -1.29 -3.00
CA ASP A 56 2.63 -0.48 -3.56
C ASP A 56 2.16 0.96 -3.72
N ALA A 57 2.98 1.90 -3.26
CA ALA A 57 2.66 3.32 -3.30
C ALA A 57 2.88 3.92 -4.70
N TRP A 58 3.75 3.30 -5.49
CA TRP A 58 4.20 3.80 -6.78
C TRP A 58 4.03 2.73 -7.86
N SER A 59 4.01 3.14 -9.13
CA SER A 59 3.80 2.21 -10.24
C SER A 59 5.10 1.94 -10.96
N ASP A 60 5.48 0.68 -11.06
CA ASP A 60 6.64 0.22 -11.84
C ASP A 60 6.54 0.51 -13.34
N TYR A 61 5.34 0.85 -13.82
CA TYR A 61 5.04 1.01 -15.24
C TYR A 61 4.99 2.47 -15.70
N LEU A 62 4.89 3.43 -14.77
CA LEU A 62 4.80 4.84 -15.11
C LEU A 62 6.18 5.49 -15.10
N PRO A 63 6.59 6.22 -16.16
CA PRO A 63 7.90 6.86 -16.22
C PRO A 63 8.21 7.78 -15.03
N GLY A 64 7.18 8.41 -14.47
CA GLY A 64 7.32 9.33 -13.35
C GLY A 64 7.46 8.67 -11.97
N SER A 65 7.17 7.37 -11.83
CA SER A 65 7.14 6.72 -10.51
C SER A 65 7.82 5.35 -10.42
N LYS A 66 8.18 4.74 -11.55
CA LYS A 66 8.85 3.42 -11.58
C LYS A 66 10.18 3.34 -10.81
N ASP A 67 10.79 4.48 -10.52
CA ASP A 67 12.05 4.57 -9.79
C ASP A 67 11.85 5.10 -8.37
N ILE A 68 10.61 5.15 -7.87
CA ILE A 68 10.24 5.74 -6.58
C ILE A 68 9.78 4.64 -5.63
N ILE A 69 10.28 4.68 -4.40
CA ILE A 69 9.80 3.85 -3.29
C ILE A 69 9.35 4.72 -2.12
N ALA A 70 8.60 4.11 -1.21
CA ALA A 70 8.19 4.70 0.05
C ALA A 70 8.66 3.81 1.21
N ASP A 71 9.36 4.39 2.18
CA ASP A 71 9.65 3.76 3.47
C ASP A 71 9.79 4.84 4.54
N TRP A 72 8.88 4.80 5.51
CA TRP A 72 8.81 5.76 6.61
C TRP A 72 9.61 5.31 7.84
N ARG A 73 10.37 4.21 7.75
CA ARG A 73 11.33 3.82 8.77
C ARG A 73 12.61 4.62 8.63
N GLU A 74 13.25 4.88 9.77
CA GLU A 74 14.59 5.44 9.80
C GLU A 74 15.60 4.43 9.21
N PRO A 75 16.61 4.88 8.45
CA PRO A 75 16.97 6.27 8.20
C PRO A 75 16.31 6.91 6.97
N LEU A 76 15.49 6.17 6.20
CA LEU A 76 14.95 6.71 4.94
C LEU A 76 13.89 7.78 5.18
N SER A 77 12.92 7.48 6.05
CA SER A 77 11.83 8.37 6.46
C SER A 77 11.22 9.19 5.30
N CYS A 78 10.91 8.52 4.19
CA CYS A 78 10.51 9.17 2.95
C CYS A 78 9.42 8.39 2.20
N GLY A 79 8.34 9.07 1.82
CA GLY A 79 7.27 8.50 0.99
C GLY A 79 7.50 8.60 -0.53
N ASN A 80 8.49 9.37 -0.98
CA ASN A 80 8.79 9.60 -2.39
C ASN A 80 10.31 9.64 -2.58
N TYR A 81 10.95 8.50 -2.35
CA TYR A 81 12.40 8.34 -2.49
C TYR A 81 12.72 7.77 -3.87
N ASN A 82 13.43 8.53 -4.69
CA ASN A 82 13.85 8.04 -6.00
C ASN A 82 15.15 7.24 -5.88
N VAL A 83 15.08 5.93 -6.15
CA VAL A 83 16.22 4.99 -5.95
C VAL A 83 17.38 5.23 -6.91
N LYS A 84 17.16 5.91 -8.04
CA LYS A 84 18.22 6.27 -8.99
C LYS A 84 18.98 7.52 -8.60
N THR A 85 18.29 8.50 -8.04
CA THR A 85 18.89 9.81 -7.70
C THR A 85 19.28 9.92 -6.22
N GLY A 86 18.77 9.03 -5.37
CA GLY A 86 18.94 9.08 -3.93
C GLY A 86 18.23 10.26 -3.27
N LYS A 87 17.26 10.88 -3.95
CA LYS A 87 16.56 12.08 -3.47
C LYS A 87 15.18 11.73 -2.95
N CYS A 88 14.89 12.20 -1.75
CA CYS A 88 13.53 12.28 -1.24
C CYS A 88 12.86 13.57 -1.72
N SER A 89 11.63 13.49 -2.24
CA SER A 89 10.85 14.64 -2.67
C SER A 89 9.50 14.73 -1.93
N GLY A 90 8.79 15.85 -2.11
CA GLY A 90 7.46 16.03 -1.51
C GLY A 90 7.45 15.96 0.01
N GLN A 91 8.46 16.51 0.69
CA GLN A 91 8.51 16.58 2.17
C GLN A 91 8.13 17.97 2.72
N ASN A 92 8.08 18.98 1.85
CA ASN A 92 7.73 20.36 2.22
C ASN A 92 6.35 20.67 1.63
N PHE A 93 5.30 20.47 2.43
CA PHE A 93 3.95 20.96 2.16
C PHE A 93 3.45 21.71 3.39
#